data_AF-A0A7S2FF78-F1
#
_entry.id   AF-A0A7S2FF78-F1
#
_cell.length_a   1.000
_cell.length_b   1.000
_cell.length_c   1.000
_cell.angle_alpha   90.00
_cell.angle_beta   90.00
_cell.angle_gamma   90.00
#
_symmetry.space_group_name_H-M   'P 1'
#
loop_
_entity.id
_entity.type
_entity.pdbx_description
1 polymer ?
#
loop_
_entity_poly.entity_id
_entity_poly.type
_entity_poly.pdbx_seq_one_letter_code
_entity_poly.pdbx_strand_id
1 'polypeptide(L)'
;FLMIMRNINVFVSRFSYNLNQQNFVERRPDRGSKNLNTINIQSIAASLRQHGLGILNTTVNYTYQFLAQKFHVFSQFLFDEYIRGHLSKERRWFRKHKAEHGNMYPYDRAFKFCKEIRKLGVADNGRTFLDQFRILITEIGNALGYVRMVRSAGMHFCSEAVRFLPDLDEIIDFEPHAGAGKPAGGE
;
A
#
# COMPACT_ATOMS: atom_id res chain seq x y z
N PHE A 1 -6.26 1.47 -13.94
CA PHE A 1 -5.66 2.60 -13.20
C PHE A 1 -6.64 3.76 -12.96
N LEU A 2 -7.20 4.39 -13.99
CA LEU A 2 -8.14 5.52 -13.83
C LEU A 2 -9.38 5.20 -12.98
N MET A 3 -9.95 4.00 -13.14
CA MET A 3 -11.09 3.55 -12.33
C MET A 3 -10.74 3.35 -10.85
N ILE A 4 -9.49 2.97 -10.55
CA ILE A 4 -8.96 2.85 -9.18
C ILE A 4 -8.79 4.24 -8.57
N MET A 5 -8.20 5.19 -9.32
CA MET A 5 -8.07 6.58 -8.90
C MET A 5 -9.44 7.20 -8.60
N ARG A 6 -10.42 7.02 -9.49
CA ARG A 6 -11.76 7.62 -9.35
C ARG A 6 -12.56 7.04 -8.18
N ASN A 7 -12.26 5.81 -7.75
CA ASN A 7 -12.98 5.13 -6.66
C ASN A 7 -12.00 4.57 -5.62
N ILE A 8 -11.04 5.39 -5.17
CA ILE A 8 -10.00 4.95 -4.24
C ILE A 8 -10.59 4.39 -2.94
N ASN A 9 -11.70 4.96 -2.46
CA ASN A 9 -12.47 4.49 -1.31
C ASN A 9 -12.96 3.04 -1.47
N VAL A 10 -13.44 2.67 -2.66
CA VAL A 10 -13.89 1.31 -2.97
C VAL A 10 -12.69 0.37 -3.11
N PHE A 11 -11.62 0.85 -3.74
CA PHE A 11 -10.41 0.07 -3.93
C PHE A 11 -9.76 -0.34 -2.60
N VAL A 12 -9.52 0.60 -1.69
CA VAL A 12 -8.82 0.31 -0.42
C VAL A 12 -9.64 -0.55 0.54
N SER A 13 -10.96 -0.61 0.36
CA SER A 13 -11.83 -1.48 1.17
C SER A 13 -11.98 -2.89 0.59
N ARG A 14 -11.90 -3.04 -0.74
CA ARG A 14 -12.04 -4.32 -1.45
C ARG A 14 -10.75 -5.10 -1.58
N PHE A 15 -9.60 -4.43 -1.67
CA PHE A 15 -8.31 -5.07 -1.88
C PHE A 15 -7.47 -5.11 -0.60
N SER A 16 -6.49 -6.01 -0.56
CA SER A 16 -5.47 -6.08 0.48
C SER A 16 -4.10 -5.99 -0.17
N TYR A 17 -3.27 -5.08 0.34
CA TYR A 17 -1.90 -4.94 -0.13
C TYR A 17 -0.99 -6.02 0.46
N ASN A 18 -0.30 -6.77 -0.38
CA ASN A 18 0.78 -7.67 0.03
C ASN A 18 2.12 -6.97 -0.16
N LEU A 19 2.76 -6.63 0.96
CA LEU A 19 4.05 -5.95 0.96
C LEU A 19 5.18 -6.80 0.35
N ASN A 20 5.13 -8.12 0.52
CA ASN A 20 6.19 -9.04 0.09
C ASN A 20 6.22 -9.16 -1.44
N GLN A 21 5.05 -9.37 -2.05
CA GLN A 21 4.92 -9.51 -3.50
C GLN A 21 4.70 -8.17 -4.22
N GLN A 22 4.52 -7.08 -3.46
CA GLN A 22 4.12 -5.77 -3.97
C GLN A 22 2.93 -5.85 -4.94
N ASN A 23 1.88 -6.57 -4.55
CA ASN A 23 0.63 -6.70 -5.30
C ASN A 23 -0.59 -6.43 -4.41
N PHE A 24 -1.72 -6.12 -5.03
CA PHE A 24 -3.02 -6.07 -4.38
C PHE A 24 -3.81 -7.31 -4.75
N VAL A 25 -4.39 -7.96 -3.75
CA VAL A 25 -5.28 -9.10 -3.94
C VAL A 25 -6.68 -8.73 -3.47
N GLU A 26 -7.69 -9.07 -4.25
CA GLU A 26 -9.08 -8.83 -3.89
C GLU A 26 -9.49 -9.70 -2.70
N ARG A 27 -10.21 -9.13 -1.72
CA ARG A 27 -10.62 -9.85 -0.51
C ARG A 27 -11.71 -10.88 -0.75
N ARG A 28 -12.59 -10.62 -1.72
CA ARG A 28 -13.71 -11.49 -2.08
C ARG A 28 -13.93 -11.41 -3.59
N PRO A 29 -14.23 -12.53 -4.26
CA PRO A 29 -14.48 -12.49 -5.68
C PRO A 29 -15.75 -11.67 -5.96
N ASP A 30 -15.77 -10.97 -7.08
CA ASP A 30 -17.00 -10.34 -7.56
C ASP A 30 -18.09 -11.39 -7.83
N ARG A 31 -19.35 -10.98 -7.76
CA ARG A 31 -20.49 -11.89 -7.98
C ARG A 31 -20.35 -12.59 -9.33
N GLY A 32 -20.20 -13.92 -9.30
CA GLY A 32 -20.05 -14.76 -10.49
C GLY A 32 -18.60 -15.09 -10.88
N SER A 33 -17.59 -14.48 -10.26
CA SER A 33 -16.19 -14.85 -10.49
C SER A 33 -15.77 -16.04 -9.61
N LYS A 34 -15.06 -17.00 -10.21
CA LYS A 34 -14.41 -18.11 -9.48
C LYS A 34 -13.02 -17.74 -8.94
N ASN A 35 -12.44 -16.64 -9.44
CA ASN A 35 -11.07 -16.23 -9.16
C ASN A 35 -11.02 -14.85 -8.51
N LEU A 36 -9.98 -14.60 -7.72
CA LEU A 36 -9.71 -13.30 -7.11
C LEU A 36 -8.91 -12.43 -8.08
N ASN A 37 -9.29 -11.16 -8.21
CA ASN A 37 -8.51 -10.22 -8.99
C ASN A 37 -7.22 -9.83 -8.25
N THR A 38 -6.14 -9.68 -9.02
CA THR A 38 -4.84 -9.23 -8.51
C THR A 38 -4.34 -8.05 -9.35
N ILE A 39 -3.80 -7.02 -8.70
CA ILE A 39 -3.18 -5.86 -9.38
C ILE A 39 -1.70 -5.84 -9.00
N ASN A 40 -0.85 -5.86 -10.01
CA ASN A 40 0.61 -5.82 -9.87
C ASN A 40 1.18 -4.54 -10.49
N ILE A 41 2.48 -4.33 -10.27
CA ILE A 41 3.23 -3.18 -10.80
C ILE A 41 3.13 -3.12 -12.33
N GLN A 42 3.20 -4.26 -13.01
CA GLN A 42 3.15 -4.34 -14.47
C GLN A 42 1.81 -3.82 -15.02
N SER A 43 0.70 -4.13 -14.36
CA SER A 43 -0.64 -3.66 -14.73
C SER A 43 -0.76 -2.14 -14.60
N ILE A 44 -0.16 -1.57 -13.56
CA ILE A 44 -0.09 -0.11 -13.40
C ILE A 44 0.84 0.50 -14.45
N ALA A 45 2.02 -0.06 -14.67
CA ALA A 45 2.97 0.41 -15.67
C ALA A 45 2.38 0.41 -17.09
N ALA A 46 1.61 -0.63 -17.47
CA ALA A 46 0.89 -0.66 -18.74
C ALA A 46 -0.13 0.49 -18.87
N SER A 47 -0.83 0.82 -17.78
CA SER A 47 -1.73 1.98 -17.76
C SER A 47 -0.97 3.31 -17.90
N LEU A 48 0.22 3.42 -17.29
CA LEU A 48 1.08 4.60 -17.44
C LEU A 48 1.61 4.76 -18.87
N ARG A 49 1.91 3.66 -19.56
CA ARG A 49 2.27 3.69 -20.99
C ARG A 49 1.16 4.30 -21.84
N GLN A 50 -0.09 3.90 -21.58
CA GLN A 50 -1.23 4.35 -22.37
C GLN A 50 -1.62 5.81 -22.10
N HIS A 51 -1.47 6.27 -20.87
CA HIS A 51 -2.01 7.57 -20.46
C HIS A 51 -0.96 8.62 -20.07
N GLY A 52 0.32 8.25 -20.09
CA GLY A 52 1.43 9.13 -19.75
C GLY A 52 1.64 9.32 -18.24
N LEU A 53 2.81 9.88 -17.91
CA LEU A 53 3.24 10.12 -16.52
C LEU A 53 2.45 11.23 -15.82
N GLY A 54 1.78 12.12 -16.56
CA GLY A 54 1.02 13.23 -15.98
C GLY A 54 -0.08 12.79 -15.00
N ILE A 55 -0.61 11.57 -15.16
CA ILE A 55 -1.66 11.03 -14.29
C ILE A 55 -1.10 10.60 -12.92
N LEU A 56 0.21 10.41 -12.79
CA LEU A 56 0.85 10.08 -11.51
C LEU A 56 0.61 11.17 -10.47
N ASN A 57 0.88 12.43 -10.83
CA ASN A 57 0.74 13.56 -9.91
C ASN A 57 -0.71 13.71 -9.43
N THR A 58 -1.66 13.64 -10.35
CA THR A 58 -3.10 13.67 -10.03
C THR A 58 -3.50 12.51 -9.12
N THR A 59 -3.00 11.29 -9.39
CA THR A 59 -3.32 10.08 -8.61
C THR A 59 -2.76 10.17 -7.19
N VAL A 60 -1.52 10.62 -7.04
CA VAL A 60 -0.88 10.82 -5.74
C VAL A 60 -1.61 11.90 -4.95
N ASN A 61 -1.98 13.00 -5.59
CA ASN A 61 -2.73 14.08 -4.95
C ASN A 61 -4.10 13.61 -4.43
N TYR A 62 -4.90 12.91 -5.25
CA TYR A 62 -6.17 12.33 -4.79
C TYR A 62 -5.98 11.35 -3.63
N THR A 63 -4.92 10.53 -3.68
CA THR A 63 -4.63 9.59 -2.60
C THR A 63 -4.25 10.33 -1.31
N TYR A 64 -3.50 11.42 -1.42
CA TYR A 64 -3.14 12.27 -0.29
C TYR A 64 -4.36 12.92 0.36
N GLN A 65 -5.28 13.47 -0.45
CA GLN A 65 -6.54 14.03 0.04
C GLN A 65 -7.39 12.98 0.77
N PHE A 66 -7.49 11.78 0.20
CA PHE A 66 -8.16 10.65 0.84
C PHE A 66 -7.50 10.27 2.18
N LEU A 67 -6.18 10.19 2.21
CA LEU A 67 -5.42 9.92 3.43
C LEU A 67 -5.65 10.99 4.49
N ALA A 68 -5.62 12.27 4.12
CA ALA A 68 -5.88 13.38 5.04
C ALA A 68 -7.26 13.25 5.71
N GLN A 69 -8.31 12.93 4.94
CA GLN A 69 -9.65 12.67 5.47
C GLN A 69 -9.66 11.46 6.43
N LYS A 70 -9.00 10.36 6.05
CA LYS A 70 -8.92 9.15 6.90
C LYS A 70 -8.12 9.39 8.18
N PHE A 71 -7.04 10.17 8.11
CA PHE A 71 -6.23 10.56 9.27
C PHE A 71 -6.99 11.49 10.21
N HIS A 72 -7.90 12.32 9.71
CA HIS A 72 -8.80 13.10 10.55
C HIS A 72 -9.70 12.18 11.40
N VAL A 73 -10.35 11.19 10.79
CA VAL A 73 -11.17 10.19 11.49
C VAL A 73 -10.32 9.35 12.46
N PHE A 74 -9.11 8.96 12.03
CA PHE A 74 -8.17 8.23 12.86
C PHE A 74 -7.76 9.02 14.11
N SER A 75 -7.49 10.32 13.95
CA SER A 75 -7.18 11.23 15.05
C SER A 75 -8.36 11.31 16.02
N GLN A 76 -9.58 11.55 15.52
CA GLN A 76 -10.79 11.57 16.36
C GLN A 76 -10.93 10.30 17.21
N PHE A 77 -10.69 9.13 16.61
CA PHE A 77 -10.70 7.86 17.32
C PHE A 77 -9.63 7.77 18.42
N LEU A 78 -8.42 8.25 18.18
CA LEU A 78 -7.34 8.25 19.19
C LEU A 78 -7.57 9.22 20.35
N PHE A 79 -8.39 10.26 20.13
CA PHE A 79 -8.79 11.23 21.15
C PHE A 79 -10.05 10.83 21.91
N ASP A 80 -10.73 9.74 21.51
CA ASP A 80 -11.85 9.19 22.25
C ASP A 80 -11.41 8.76 23.67
N GLU A 81 -11.93 9.45 24.69
CA GLU A 81 -11.57 9.23 26.09
C GLU A 81 -11.99 7.84 26.60
N TYR A 82 -13.09 7.27 26.09
CA TYR A 82 -13.56 5.96 26.49
C TYR A 82 -12.57 4.88 26.07
N ILE A 83 -12.10 4.95 24.82
CA ILE A 83 -11.13 4.00 24.28
C ILE A 83 -9.76 4.19 24.94
N ARG A 84 -9.32 5.44 25.06
CA ARG A 84 -8.05 5.79 25.72
C ARG A 84 -8.04 5.33 27.18
N GLY A 85 -9.14 5.47 27.91
CA GLY A 85 -9.28 5.06 29.30
C GLY A 85 -9.13 3.55 29.48
N HIS A 86 -9.82 2.75 28.65
CA HIS A 86 -9.72 1.30 28.66
C HIS A 86 -8.30 0.81 28.32
N LEU A 87 -7.70 1.33 27.25
CA LEU A 87 -6.32 0.99 26.86
C LEU A 87 -5.30 1.39 27.92
N SER A 88 -5.48 2.55 28.56
CA SER A 88 -4.58 3.03 29.62
C SER A 88 -4.63 2.16 30.87
N LYS A 89 -5.82 1.67 31.27
CA LYS A 89 -5.99 0.71 32.37
C LYS A 89 -5.25 -0.60 32.06
N GLU A 90 -5.42 -1.13 30.85
CA GLU A 90 -4.77 -2.38 30.45
C GLU A 90 -3.25 -2.24 30.32
N ARG A 91 -2.76 -1.12 29.76
CA ARG A 91 -1.32 -0.82 29.70
C ARG A 91 -0.71 -0.75 31.10
N ARG A 92 -1.38 -0.10 32.05
CA ARG A 92 -0.91 0.01 33.45
C ARG A 92 -0.86 -1.36 34.11
N TRP A 93 -1.89 -2.17 33.92
CA TRP A 93 -1.94 -3.52 34.47
C TRP A 93 -0.84 -4.41 33.89
N PHE A 94 -0.67 -4.41 32.55
CA PHE A 94 0.35 -5.20 31.87
C PHE A 94 1.74 -4.84 32.39
N ARG A 95 2.07 -3.53 32.48
CA ARG A 95 3.37 -3.09 32.99
C ARG A 95 3.64 -3.55 34.43
N LYS A 96 2.61 -3.65 35.28
CA LYS A 96 2.75 -4.10 36.66
C LYS A 96 3.00 -5.61 36.78
N HIS A 97 2.37 -6.43 35.93
CA HIS A 97 2.41 -7.91 36.04
C HIS A 97 3.21 -8.56 34.90
N LYS A 98 3.99 -7.76 34.15
CA LYS A 98 4.75 -8.23 32.98
C LYS A 98 5.77 -9.31 33.37
N ALA A 99 6.44 -9.14 34.51
CA ALA A 99 7.44 -10.09 35.00
C ALA A 99 6.79 -11.42 35.44
N GLU A 100 5.63 -11.35 36.11
CA GLU A 100 4.90 -12.51 36.63
C GLU A 100 4.35 -13.41 35.52
N HIS A 101 4.03 -12.84 34.36
CA HIS A 101 3.48 -13.57 33.21
C HIS A 101 4.48 -13.75 32.06
N GLY A 102 5.79 -13.64 32.33
CA GLY A 102 6.82 -13.92 31.31
C GLY A 102 6.76 -12.99 30.10
N ASN A 103 6.46 -11.71 30.31
CA ASN A 103 6.21 -10.71 29.27
C ASN A 103 4.98 -10.97 28.37
N MET A 104 4.11 -11.91 28.74
CA MET A 104 2.90 -12.24 27.98
C MET A 104 1.67 -11.57 28.58
N TYR A 105 0.69 -11.29 27.73
CA TYR A 105 -0.59 -10.75 28.15
C TYR A 105 -1.59 -11.92 28.29
N PRO A 106 -2.15 -12.20 29.48
CA PRO A 106 -2.97 -13.39 29.70
C PRO A 106 -4.23 -13.43 28.85
N TYR A 107 -4.56 -14.62 28.34
CA TYR A 107 -5.70 -14.85 27.46
C TYR A 107 -7.04 -14.45 28.10
N ASP A 108 -7.30 -14.89 29.34
CA ASP A 108 -8.56 -14.60 30.02
C ASP A 108 -8.81 -13.09 30.16
N ARG A 109 -7.73 -12.34 30.34
CA ARG A 109 -7.79 -10.88 30.43
C ARG A 109 -8.07 -10.25 29.07
N ALA A 110 -7.41 -10.73 28.01
CA ALA A 110 -7.70 -10.32 26.65
C ALA A 110 -9.18 -10.56 26.28
N PHE A 111 -9.71 -11.72 26.65
CA PHE A 111 -11.10 -12.06 26.39
C PHE A 111 -12.07 -11.14 27.15
N LYS A 112 -11.81 -10.87 28.44
CA LYS A 112 -12.59 -9.90 29.23
C LYS A 112 -12.52 -8.50 28.62
N PHE A 113 -11.33 -8.05 28.24
CA PHE A 113 -11.14 -6.75 27.59
C PHE A 113 -11.94 -6.62 26.28
N CYS A 114 -11.90 -7.64 25.42
CA CYS A 114 -12.70 -7.66 24.20
C CYS A 114 -14.22 -7.60 24.49
N LYS A 115 -14.69 -8.25 25.55
CA LYS A 115 -16.09 -8.15 25.98
C LYS A 115 -16.44 -6.75 26.48
N GLU A 116 -15.61 -6.15 27.31
CA GLU A 116 -15.84 -4.79 27.84
C GLU A 116 -15.86 -3.75 26.71
N ILE A 117 -14.95 -3.85 25.74
CA ILE A 117 -14.96 -2.93 24.60
C ILE A 117 -16.22 -3.07 23.74
N ARG A 118 -16.76 -4.27 23.59
CA ARG A 118 -18.04 -4.46 22.87
C ARG A 118 -19.19 -3.73 23.55
N LYS A 119 -19.14 -3.53 24.88
CA LYS A 119 -20.18 -2.79 25.63
C LYS A 119 -20.15 -1.28 25.35
N LEU A 120 -19.02 -0.73 24.87
CA LEU A 120 -18.93 0.69 24.51
C LEU A 120 -19.86 1.05 23.35
N GLY A 121 -20.25 0.05 22.56
CA GLY A 121 -21.24 0.18 21.51
C GLY A 121 -20.85 -0.59 20.26
N VAL A 122 -21.87 -0.93 19.49
CA VAL A 122 -21.75 -1.52 18.17
C VAL A 122 -22.39 -0.52 17.23
N ALA A 123 -21.70 -0.15 16.16
CA ALA A 123 -22.31 0.75 15.19
C ALA A 123 -23.41 0.02 14.40
N ASP A 124 -24.22 0.80 13.68
CA ASP A 124 -25.38 0.32 12.91
C ASP A 124 -25.08 -0.85 11.97
N ASN A 125 -23.82 -1.00 11.56
CA ASN A 125 -23.33 -2.08 10.71
C ASN A 125 -22.93 -3.37 11.45
N GLY A 126 -23.22 -3.47 12.76
CA GLY A 126 -22.88 -4.63 13.58
C GLY A 126 -21.40 -4.74 13.96
N ARG A 127 -20.57 -3.73 13.64
CA ARG A 127 -19.12 -3.76 13.92
C ARG A 127 -18.80 -3.06 15.24
N THR A 128 -17.87 -3.66 15.97
CA THR A 128 -17.29 -3.06 17.18
C THR A 128 -16.43 -1.85 16.82
N PHE A 129 -16.26 -0.92 17.75
CA PHE A 129 -15.35 0.23 17.56
C PHE A 129 -13.93 -0.20 17.18
N LEU A 130 -13.39 -1.24 17.82
CA LEU A 130 -12.07 -1.77 17.46
C LEU A 130 -12.02 -2.38 16.06
N ASP A 131 -13.09 -3.04 15.61
CA ASP A 131 -13.16 -3.53 14.23
C ASP A 131 -13.17 -2.40 13.23
N GLN A 132 -13.92 -1.32 13.50
CA GLN A 132 -13.92 -0.14 12.65
C GLN A 132 -12.54 0.51 12.58
N PHE A 133 -11.84 0.61 13.71
CA PHE A 133 -10.49 1.13 13.75
C PHE A 133 -9.50 0.26 12.98
N ARG A 134 -9.59 -1.07 13.13
CA ARG A 134 -8.78 -2.01 12.34
C ARG A 134 -9.01 -1.81 10.85
N ILE A 135 -10.26 -1.67 10.43
CA ILE A 135 -10.61 -1.42 9.02
C ILE A 135 -10.03 -0.10 8.56
N LEU A 136 -10.17 0.98 9.36
CA LEU A 136 -9.61 2.29 9.07
C LEU A 136 -8.09 2.23 8.86
N ILE A 137 -7.36 1.60 9.77
CA ILE A 137 -5.90 1.40 9.64
C ILE A 137 -5.59 0.60 8.37
N THR A 138 -6.37 -0.44 8.07
CA THR A 138 -6.15 -1.26 6.89
C THR A 138 -6.37 -0.46 5.61
N GLU A 139 -7.40 0.38 5.54
CA GLU A 139 -7.68 1.26 4.40
C GLU A 139 -6.58 2.31 4.21
N ILE A 140 -6.07 2.91 5.30
CA ILE A 140 -4.91 3.81 5.28
C ILE A 140 -3.68 3.08 4.74
N GLY A 141 -3.39 1.89 5.27
CA GLY A 141 -2.26 1.07 4.83
C GLY A 141 -2.36 0.68 3.36
N ASN A 142 -3.56 0.33 2.89
CA ASN A 142 -3.82 0.04 1.48
C ASN A 142 -3.62 1.28 0.60
N ALA A 143 -4.07 2.47 1.01
CA ALA A 143 -3.83 3.72 0.29
C ALA A 143 -2.33 4.03 0.18
N LEU A 144 -1.56 3.84 1.26
CA LEU A 144 -0.11 4.00 1.24
C LEU A 144 0.57 2.96 0.34
N GLY A 145 0.13 1.71 0.39
CA GLY A 145 0.58 0.64 -0.51
C GLY A 145 0.31 0.97 -1.98
N TYR A 146 -0.79 1.65 -2.26
CA TYR A 146 -1.13 2.11 -3.60
C TYR A 146 -0.16 3.16 -4.09
N VAL A 147 0.12 4.21 -3.29
CA VAL A 147 1.14 5.22 -3.63
C VAL A 147 2.50 4.56 -3.87
N ARG A 148 2.89 3.61 -3.02
CA ARG A 148 4.13 2.86 -3.17
C ARG A 148 4.17 2.11 -4.51
N MET A 149 3.10 1.40 -4.86
CA MET A 149 3.04 0.65 -6.11
C MET A 149 3.05 1.56 -7.34
N VAL A 150 2.34 2.69 -7.28
CA VAL A 150 2.33 3.71 -8.34
C VAL A 150 3.74 4.29 -8.55
N ARG A 151 4.47 4.56 -7.47
CA ARG A 151 5.88 4.97 -7.55
C ARG A 151 6.76 3.90 -8.21
N SER A 152 6.65 2.64 -7.77
CA SER A 152 7.41 1.53 -8.35
C SER A 152 7.08 1.33 -9.83
N ALA A 153 5.81 1.48 -10.22
CA ALA A 153 5.37 1.38 -11.62
C ALA A 153 5.91 2.52 -12.47
N GLY A 154 5.97 3.75 -11.94
CA GLY A 154 6.60 4.89 -12.59
C GLY A 154 8.09 4.65 -12.82
N MET A 155 8.82 4.19 -11.80
CA MET A 155 10.24 3.84 -11.91
C MET A 155 10.48 2.72 -12.94
N HIS A 156 9.66 1.66 -12.90
CA HIS A 156 9.75 0.56 -13.88
C HIS A 156 9.48 1.06 -15.30
N PHE A 157 8.51 1.94 -15.50
CA PHE A 157 8.25 2.53 -16.80
C PHE A 157 9.44 3.37 -17.30
N CYS A 158 10.01 4.22 -16.46
CA CYS A 158 11.18 5.02 -16.82
C CYS A 158 12.41 4.15 -17.13
N SER A 159 12.68 3.13 -16.32
CA SER A 159 13.81 2.21 -16.54
C SER A 159 13.68 1.46 -17.88
N GLU A 160 12.47 1.01 -18.23
CA GLU A 160 12.19 0.39 -19.53
C GLU A 160 12.33 1.35 -20.70
N ALA A 161 12.11 2.65 -20.50
CA ALA A 161 12.30 3.66 -21.54
C ALA A 161 13.78 4.02 -21.72
N VAL A 162 14.56 4.06 -20.63
CA VAL A 162 15.98 4.43 -20.63
C VAL A 162 16.87 3.33 -21.20
N ARG A 163 16.45 2.05 -21.19
CA ARG A 163 17.26 0.93 -21.71
C ARG A 163 17.72 1.07 -23.17
N PHE A 164 17.10 1.97 -23.92
CA PHE A 164 17.42 2.24 -25.32
C PHE A 164 18.33 3.46 -25.52
N LEU A 165 18.63 4.18 -24.43
CA LEU A 165 19.62 5.23 -24.44
C LEU A 165 21.00 4.59 -24.18
N PRO A 166 22.01 4.85 -25.04
CA PRO A 166 23.35 4.40 -24.77
C PRO A 166 23.88 5.07 -23.49
N ASP A 167 24.70 4.34 -22.74
CA ASP A 167 25.45 4.94 -21.66
C ASP A 167 26.46 5.93 -22.27
N LEU A 168 26.34 7.19 -21.89
CA LEU A 168 27.20 8.26 -22.42
C LEU A 168 28.58 8.26 -21.77
N ASP A 169 28.75 7.55 -20.65
CA ASP A 169 30.02 7.42 -19.94
C ASP A 169 30.80 6.17 -20.38
N GLU A 170 30.12 5.16 -20.97
CA GLU A 170 30.72 3.95 -21.56
C GLU A 170 30.59 3.92 -23.10
N ILE A 171 30.98 5.02 -23.75
CA ILE A 171 31.05 5.03 -25.22
C ILE A 171 32.26 4.19 -25.64
N ILE A 172 31.99 3.05 -26.28
CA ILE A 172 33.02 2.21 -26.89
C ILE A 172 33.75 3.04 -27.95
N ASP A 173 35.06 3.18 -27.80
CA ASP A 173 35.89 3.78 -28.83
C ASP A 173 36.01 2.79 -30.00
N PHE A 174 35.42 3.17 -31.13
CA PHE A 174 35.45 2.34 -32.35
C PHE A 174 36.69 2.58 -33.20
N GLU A 175 37.50 3.62 -32.92
CA GLU A 175 38.76 3.91 -33.62
C GLU A 175 39.74 2.72 -33.64
N PRO A 176 40.04 2.04 -32.51
CA PRO A 176 40.92 0.86 -32.50
C PRO A 176 40.32 -0.37 -33.20
N HIS A 177 39.01 -0.37 -33.49
CA HIS A 177 38.30 -1.50 -34.11
C HIS A 177 37.97 -1.28 -35.60
N ALA A 178 38.19 -0.07 -36.14
CA ALA A 178 37.82 0.29 -37.50
C ALA A 178 38.70 -0.35 -38.60
N GLY A 179 39.84 -0.95 -38.22
CA GLY A 179 40.83 -1.47 -39.16
C GLY A 179 41.51 -0.38 -39.99
N ALA A 180 42.76 -0.61 -40.40
CA ALA A 180 43.38 0.26 -41.41
C ALA A 180 42.68 -0.07 -42.74
N GLY A 181 41.71 0.75 -43.16
CA GLY A 181 40.98 0.56 -44.41
C GLY A 181 41.96 0.29 -45.56
N LYS A 182 42.18 -1.00 -45.88
CA LYS A 182 43.05 -1.38 -46.96
C LYS A 182 42.33 -1.01 -48.24
N PRO A 183 42.91 -0.17 -49.11
CA PRO A 183 42.34 0.01 -50.44
C PRO A 183 42.24 -1.37 -51.09
N ALA A 184 41.04 -1.71 -51.58
CA ALA A 184 40.84 -2.94 -52.31
C ALA A 184 41.74 -2.91 -53.55
N GLY A 185 42.72 -3.84 -53.60
CA GLY A 185 43.48 -4.27 -54.77
C GLY A 185 43.94 -3.18 -55.74
N GLY A 186 45.19 -2.73 -55.61
CA GLY A 186 45.94 -2.26 -56.77
C GLY A 186 46.44 -3.48 -57.56
N GLU A 187 46.18 -3.47 -58.86
CA GLU A 187 46.67 -4.44 -59.87
C GLU A 187 48.19 -4.64 -59.84
#